data_AF-A0A951MWI4-F1
#
_entry.id   AF-A0A951MWI4-F1
#
_cell.length_a   1.000
_cell.length_b   1.000
_cell.length_c   1.000
_cell.angle_alpha   90.00
_cell.angle_beta   90.00
_cell.angle_gamma   90.00
#
_symmetry.space_group_name_H-M   'P 1'
#
loop_
_entity.id
_entity.type
_entity.pdbx_description
1 polymer ?
#
loop_
_entity_poly.entity_id
_entity_poly.type
_entity_poly.pdbx_seq_one_letter_code
_entity_poly.pdbx_strand_id
1 'polypeptide(L)'
;MAQRAVIVDLDRTLASVAWRVHHVRGRPRDWQRFFAGMGEDAPVPWVVELLRADHGDAEKLIVTGRPDDYRQVCERWLAEHDVPYDQLLMRRGGDFRPDHVAKAELYERHIRDRFDVAFVVDDRPAVVRMWRARGLHVVQPTDPGLAPLRASAT
;
A
#
# COMPACT_ATOMS: atom_id res chain seq x y z
N MET A 1 22.00 9.14 13.05
CA MET A 1 20.57 9.25 13.37
C MET A 1 19.82 8.30 12.46
N ALA A 2 18.69 7.71 12.87
CA ALA A 2 17.87 6.90 11.97
C ALA A 2 17.39 7.79 10.80
N GLN A 3 17.38 7.24 9.59
CA GLN A 3 16.93 7.99 8.41
C GLN A 3 15.41 8.18 8.49
N ARG A 4 14.88 9.34 8.09
CA ARG A 4 13.42 9.55 8.13
C ARG A 4 12.77 8.78 6.99
N ALA A 5 11.55 8.29 7.21
CA ALA A 5 10.76 7.66 6.16
C ALA A 5 9.27 7.95 6.27
N VAL A 6 8.58 7.83 5.14
CA VAL A 6 7.12 7.72 5.04
C VAL A 6 6.78 6.37 4.42
N ILE A 7 5.78 5.70 4.97
CA ILE A 7 5.30 4.42 4.42
C ILE A 7 4.01 4.66 3.65
N VAL A 8 3.92 4.10 2.46
CA VAL A 8 2.75 4.29 1.58
C VAL A 8 2.31 2.94 1.03
N ASP A 9 1.04 2.62 1.20
CA ASP A 9 0.41 1.47 0.56
C ASP A 9 0.12 1.73 -0.93
N LEU A 10 -0.11 0.66 -1.70
CA LEU A 10 -0.40 0.74 -3.12
C LEU A 10 -1.91 0.59 -3.41
N ASP A 11 -2.50 -0.57 -3.15
CA ASP A 11 -3.89 -0.89 -3.51
C ASP A 11 -4.89 -0.09 -2.66
N ARG A 12 -5.79 0.67 -3.30
CA ARG A 12 -6.76 1.60 -2.68
C ARG A 12 -6.13 2.81 -1.96
N THR A 13 -4.81 2.95 -2.06
CA THR A 13 -4.06 4.07 -1.50
C THR A 13 -3.45 4.92 -2.61
N LEU A 14 -2.47 4.41 -3.35
CA LEU A 14 -1.91 5.05 -4.55
C LEU A 14 -2.68 4.66 -5.81
N ALA A 15 -3.16 3.42 -5.89
CA ALA A 15 -3.78 2.81 -7.06
C ALA A 15 -5.23 2.42 -6.76
N SER A 16 -6.19 2.96 -7.51
CA SER A 16 -7.59 2.55 -7.42
C SER A 16 -7.75 1.13 -7.95
N VAL A 17 -8.36 0.26 -7.14
CA VAL A 17 -8.61 -1.14 -7.54
C VAL A 17 -10.06 -1.36 -7.97
N ALA A 18 -10.82 -0.26 -8.13
CA ALA A 18 -12.26 -0.27 -8.27
C ALA A 18 -12.78 -1.19 -9.39
N TRP A 19 -12.09 -1.18 -10.52
CA TRP A 19 -12.49 -1.95 -11.70
C TRP A 19 -12.22 -3.44 -11.56
N ARG A 20 -11.23 -3.86 -10.75
CA ARG A 20 -10.84 -5.28 -10.56
C ARG A 20 -11.27 -5.89 -9.23
N VAL A 21 -11.70 -5.08 -8.25
CA VAL A 21 -12.09 -5.56 -6.90
C VAL A 21 -13.20 -6.61 -6.92
N HIS A 22 -14.04 -6.60 -7.95
CA HIS A 22 -15.14 -7.53 -8.11
C HIS A 22 -14.67 -9.00 -8.17
N HIS A 23 -13.43 -9.26 -8.63
CA HIS A 23 -12.82 -10.59 -8.63
C HIS A 23 -12.61 -11.17 -7.21
N VAL A 24 -12.51 -10.33 -6.18
CA VAL A 24 -12.17 -10.76 -4.80
C VAL A 24 -13.21 -10.36 -3.75
N ARG A 25 -14.28 -9.67 -4.14
CA ARG A 25 -15.43 -9.37 -3.26
C ARG A 25 -16.25 -10.61 -2.91
N GLY A 26 -16.41 -11.53 -3.87
CA GLY A 26 -17.23 -12.73 -3.74
C GLY A 26 -16.47 -13.96 -3.24
N ARG A 27 -17.19 -15.08 -3.17
CA ARG A 27 -16.61 -16.42 -3.04
C ARG A 27 -17.05 -17.26 -4.25
N PRO A 28 -16.15 -18.04 -4.88
CA PRO A 28 -14.70 -18.07 -4.63
C PRO A 28 -14.01 -16.75 -5.02
N ARG A 29 -12.85 -16.47 -4.44
CA ARG A 29 -12.03 -15.31 -4.79
C ARG A 29 -11.08 -15.68 -5.92
N ASP A 30 -11.04 -14.85 -6.96
CA ASP A 30 -10.12 -15.01 -8.09
C ASP A 30 -8.95 -14.02 -7.97
N TRP A 31 -7.95 -14.41 -7.18
CA TRP A 31 -6.75 -13.60 -6.99
C TRP A 31 -5.90 -13.48 -8.25
N GLN A 32 -5.91 -14.51 -9.11
CA GLN A 32 -5.14 -14.49 -10.35
C GLN A 32 -5.64 -13.39 -11.28
N ARG A 33 -6.96 -13.31 -11.52
CA ARG A 33 -7.55 -12.22 -12.32
C ARG A 33 -7.41 -10.87 -11.63
N PHE A 34 -7.57 -10.82 -10.31
CA PHE A 34 -7.37 -9.60 -9.56
C PHE A 34 -5.96 -9.02 -9.73
N PHE A 35 -4.90 -9.83 -9.71
CA PHE A 35 -3.53 -9.34 -9.90
C PHE A 35 -3.17 -9.14 -11.38
N ALA A 36 -3.72 -9.94 -12.30
CA ALA A 36 -3.46 -9.80 -13.73
C ALA A 36 -3.81 -8.41 -14.27
N GLY A 37 -4.85 -7.77 -13.72
CA GLY A 37 -5.29 -6.44 -14.15
C GLY A 37 -4.47 -5.27 -13.61
N MET A 38 -3.77 -5.39 -12.46
CA MET A 38 -3.34 -4.23 -11.66
C MET A 38 -2.42 -3.19 -12.34
N GLY A 39 -1.85 -3.51 -13.51
CA GLY A 39 -1.10 -2.55 -14.32
C GLY A 39 -1.99 -1.47 -14.96
N GLU A 40 -3.30 -1.67 -15.01
CA GLU A 40 -4.28 -0.72 -15.57
C GLU A 40 -5.02 0.07 -14.47
N ASP A 41 -4.57 -0.02 -13.21
CA ASP A 41 -5.19 0.70 -12.11
C ASP A 41 -5.06 2.22 -12.30
N ALA A 42 -6.17 2.96 -12.15
CA ALA A 42 -6.11 4.41 -12.16
C ALA A 42 -5.41 4.93 -10.88
N PRO A 43 -4.62 6.01 -10.93
CA PRO A 43 -4.01 6.58 -9.73
C PRO A 43 -5.09 7.21 -8.83
N VAL A 44 -4.85 7.20 -7.52
CA VAL A 44 -5.58 8.01 -6.53
C VAL A 44 -4.88 9.38 -6.47
N PRO A 45 -5.43 10.43 -7.10
CA PRO A 45 -4.64 11.60 -7.47
C PRO A 45 -4.00 12.32 -6.29
N TRP A 46 -4.73 12.48 -5.19
CA TRP A 46 -4.26 13.24 -4.04
C TRP A 46 -3.11 12.55 -3.29
N VAL A 47 -3.06 11.22 -3.28
CA VAL A 47 -1.94 10.49 -2.64
C VAL A 47 -0.70 10.57 -3.51
N VAL A 48 -0.86 10.51 -4.83
CA VAL A 48 0.25 10.74 -5.78
C VAL A 48 0.78 12.17 -5.64
N GLU A 49 -0.11 13.17 -5.58
CA GLU A 49 0.26 14.57 -5.37
C GLU A 49 0.95 14.79 -4.03
N LEU A 50 0.48 14.14 -2.95
CA LEU A 50 1.13 14.17 -1.63
C LEU A 50 2.60 13.76 -1.73
N LEU A 51 2.92 12.67 -2.44
CA LEU A 51 4.31 12.21 -2.57
C LEU A 51 5.14 13.11 -3.49
N ARG A 52 4.54 13.69 -4.52
CA ARG A 52 5.23 14.62 -5.43
C ARG A 52 5.53 15.97 -4.78
N ALA A 53 4.63 16.45 -3.93
CA ALA A 53 4.80 17.70 -3.20
C ALA A 53 5.78 17.57 -2.01
N ASP A 54 6.01 16.35 -1.53
CA ASP A 54 6.99 16.08 -0.48
C ASP A 54 8.43 16.11 -1.05
N HIS A 55 9.06 17.27 -0.92
CA HIS A 55 10.47 17.50 -1.23
C HIS A 55 11.40 17.34 -0.01
N GLY A 56 10.91 16.75 1.09
CA GLY A 56 11.74 16.48 2.26
C GLY A 56 12.73 15.31 2.05
N ASP A 57 13.68 15.18 2.97
CA ASP A 57 14.71 14.12 2.96
C ASP A 57 14.21 12.75 3.47
N ALA A 58 12.89 12.58 3.64
CA ALA A 58 12.33 11.32 4.09
C ALA A 58 12.26 10.32 2.94
N GLU A 59 12.74 9.09 3.16
CA GLU A 59 12.58 8.01 2.19
C GLU A 59 11.10 7.63 2.04
N LYS A 60 10.66 7.51 0.79
CA LYS A 60 9.32 7.11 0.40
C LYS A 60 9.29 5.60 0.18
N LEU A 61 8.83 4.88 1.21
CA LEU A 61 8.78 3.42 1.23
C LEU A 61 7.40 2.92 0.80
N ILE A 62 7.29 2.32 -0.38
CA ILE A 62 6.07 1.64 -0.80
C ILE A 62 6.01 0.25 -0.15
N VAL A 63 5.00 0.00 0.68
CA VAL A 63 4.78 -1.28 1.35
C VAL A 63 3.44 -1.86 0.92
N THR A 64 3.49 -2.86 0.04
CA THR A 64 2.30 -3.37 -0.65
C THR A 64 1.97 -4.81 -0.31
N GLY A 65 0.67 -5.10 -0.32
CA GLY A 65 0.14 -6.45 -0.26
C GLY A 65 0.23 -7.22 -1.59
N ARG A 66 0.65 -6.59 -2.69
CA ARG A 66 0.87 -7.30 -3.97
C ARG A 66 2.04 -8.28 -3.83
N PRO A 67 1.94 -9.52 -4.36
CA PRO A 67 3.05 -10.47 -4.37
C PRO A 67 4.25 -9.96 -5.18
N ASP A 68 5.46 -10.25 -4.73
CA ASP A 68 6.72 -9.88 -5.39
C ASP A 68 6.93 -10.53 -6.77
N ASP A 69 6.22 -11.62 -7.06
CA ASP A 69 6.06 -12.20 -8.41
C ASP A 69 5.62 -11.14 -9.46
N TYR A 70 4.99 -10.06 -9.00
CA TYR A 70 4.47 -8.97 -9.81
C TYR A 70 5.26 -7.66 -9.72
N ARG A 71 6.49 -7.71 -9.18
CA ARG A 71 7.35 -6.52 -8.99
C ARG A 71 7.46 -5.65 -10.22
N GLN A 72 7.81 -6.24 -11.37
CA GLN A 72 8.01 -5.49 -12.62
C GLN A 72 6.76 -4.73 -13.08
N VAL A 73 5.57 -5.29 -12.83
CA VAL A 73 4.30 -4.62 -13.15
C VAL A 73 4.06 -3.44 -12.22
N CYS A 74 4.39 -3.58 -10.93
CA CYS A 74 4.25 -2.49 -9.96
C CYS A 74 5.24 -1.36 -10.21
N GLU A 75 6.50 -1.67 -10.49
CA GLU A 75 7.55 -0.68 -10.79
C GLU A 75 7.22 0.09 -12.07
N ARG A 76 6.73 -0.61 -13.11
CA ARG A 76 6.25 0.03 -14.34
C ARG A 76 5.07 0.97 -14.06
N TRP A 77 4.08 0.52 -13.30
CA TRP A 77 2.92 1.35 -12.93
C TRP A 77 3.35 2.61 -12.15
N LEU A 78 4.27 2.47 -11.19
CA LEU A 78 4.82 3.61 -10.43
C LEU A 78 5.54 4.61 -11.34
N ALA A 79 6.29 4.12 -12.34
CA ALA A 79 6.98 4.95 -13.31
C ALA A 79 6.02 5.64 -14.30
N GLU A 80 5.05 4.91 -14.86
CA GLU A 80 4.04 5.44 -15.80
C GLU A 80 3.19 6.55 -15.18
N HIS A 81 3.00 6.51 -13.86
CA HIS A 81 2.27 7.52 -13.10
C HIS A 81 3.18 8.49 -12.34
N ASP A 82 4.46 8.59 -12.68
CA ASP A 82 5.47 9.46 -12.03
C ASP A 82 5.31 9.54 -10.50
N VAL A 83 5.18 8.38 -9.86
CA VAL A 83 5.07 8.27 -8.39
C VAL A 83 6.50 8.23 -7.84
N PRO A 84 6.93 9.22 -7.03
CA PRO A 84 8.26 9.17 -6.43
C PRO A 84 8.28 8.14 -5.31
N TYR A 85 9.30 7.28 -5.32
CA TYR A 85 9.56 6.30 -4.28
C TYR A 85 11.05 5.93 -4.25
N ASP A 86 11.52 5.50 -3.08
CA ASP A 86 12.91 5.05 -2.88
C ASP A 86 12.99 3.53 -2.78
N GLN A 87 11.99 2.89 -2.17
CA GLN A 87 11.96 1.44 -2.01
C GLN A 87 10.55 0.86 -2.24
N LEU A 88 10.50 -0.31 -2.89
CA LEU A 88 9.30 -1.10 -3.06
C LEU A 88 9.41 -2.44 -2.31
N LEU A 89 8.76 -2.51 -1.15
CA LEU A 89 8.67 -3.68 -0.28
C LEU A 89 7.34 -4.40 -0.52
N MET A 90 7.42 -5.68 -0.88
CA MET A 90 6.29 -6.46 -1.38
C MET A 90 6.08 -7.74 -0.58
N ARG A 91 4.85 -8.24 -0.56
CA ARG A 91 4.55 -9.55 0.00
C ARG A 91 5.30 -10.63 -0.79
N ARG A 92 5.86 -11.61 -0.10
CA ARG A 92 6.47 -12.77 -0.77
C ARG A 92 5.43 -13.56 -1.58
N GLY A 93 5.79 -13.99 -2.78
CA GLY A 93 5.04 -14.92 -3.61
C GLY A 93 4.66 -16.20 -2.85
N GLY A 94 3.41 -16.63 -3.00
CA GLY A 94 2.86 -17.78 -2.27
C GLY A 94 2.51 -17.53 -0.79
N ASP A 95 2.68 -16.31 -0.26
CA ASP A 95 2.21 -15.96 1.08
C ASP A 95 0.72 -15.56 1.06
N PHE A 96 -0.13 -16.40 1.64
CA PHE A 96 -1.58 -16.18 1.73
C PHE A 96 -2.05 -15.64 3.08
N ARG A 97 -1.12 -15.28 3.98
CA ARG A 97 -1.47 -14.71 5.29
C ARG A 97 -2.18 -13.36 5.12
N PRO A 98 -2.98 -12.94 6.11
CA PRO A 98 -3.61 -11.63 6.09
C PRO A 98 -2.62 -10.49 5.88
N ASP A 99 -3.07 -9.45 5.20
CA ASP A 99 -2.25 -8.31 4.78
C ASP A 99 -1.47 -7.63 5.92
N HIS A 100 -2.12 -7.45 7.07
CA HIS A 100 -1.50 -6.87 8.26
C HIS A 100 -0.38 -7.75 8.84
N VAL A 101 -0.42 -9.07 8.63
CA VAL A 101 0.66 -9.99 9.05
C VAL A 101 1.85 -9.87 8.11
N ALA A 102 1.60 -9.91 6.80
CA ALA A 102 2.66 -9.78 5.80
C ALA A 102 3.36 -8.41 5.89
N LYS A 103 2.61 -7.31 5.99
CA LYS A 103 3.20 -5.96 6.14
C LYS A 103 3.90 -5.75 7.47
N ALA A 104 3.40 -6.35 8.56
CA ALA A 104 4.13 -6.36 9.83
C ALA A 104 5.49 -7.04 9.67
N GLU A 105 5.57 -8.20 9.01
CA GLU A 105 6.84 -8.89 8.76
C GLU A 105 7.81 -8.04 7.93
N LEU A 106 7.33 -7.34 6.89
CA LEU A 106 8.15 -6.41 6.10
C LEU A 106 8.69 -5.27 6.96
N TYR A 107 7.85 -4.70 7.84
CA TYR A 107 8.25 -3.64 8.76
C TYR A 107 9.34 -4.10 9.73
N GLU A 108 9.15 -5.25 10.39
CA GLU A 108 10.14 -5.77 11.34
C GLU A 108 11.49 -6.04 10.67
N ARG A 109 11.50 -6.53 9.42
CA ARG A 109 12.72 -6.92 8.71
C ARG A 109 13.48 -5.77 8.08
N HIS A 110 12.76 -4.78 7.55
CA HIS A 110 13.34 -3.78 6.66
C HIS A 110 13.24 -2.35 7.20
N ILE A 111 12.36 -2.08 8.17
CA ILE A 111 12.01 -0.71 8.54
C ILE A 111 12.34 -0.38 9.99
N ARG A 112 11.90 -1.21 10.94
CA ARG A 112 11.84 -0.90 12.38
C ARG A 112 13.13 -0.31 12.97
N ASP A 113 14.27 -0.91 12.65
CA ASP A 113 15.56 -0.53 13.23
C ASP A 113 16.38 0.40 12.33
N ARG A 114 15.84 0.81 11.18
CA ARG A 114 16.55 1.60 10.17
C ARG A 114 15.98 3.00 10.01
N PHE A 115 14.66 3.15 10.18
CA PHE A 115 13.96 4.39 9.89
C PHE A 115 13.19 4.97 11.07
N ASP A 116 13.24 6.29 11.18
CA ASP A 116 12.29 7.09 11.95
C ASP A 116 11.06 7.39 11.07
N VAL A 117 9.99 6.61 11.23
CA VAL A 117 8.80 6.69 10.37
C VAL A 117 7.92 7.87 10.80
N ALA A 118 7.84 8.89 9.94
CA ALA A 118 7.08 10.11 10.20
C ALA A 118 5.57 9.86 10.19
N PHE A 119 5.06 9.17 9.16
CA PHE A 119 3.67 8.72 9.06
C PHE A 119 3.53 7.60 8.04
N VAL A 120 2.36 6.97 8.07
CA VAL A 120 1.94 5.91 7.14
C VAL A 120 0.67 6.33 6.40
N VAL A 121 0.55 5.99 5.13
CA VAL A 121 -0.69 6.10 4.35
C VAL A 121 -1.14 4.69 3.95
N ASP A 122 -2.30 4.24 4.46
CA ASP A 122 -2.83 2.89 4.21
C ASP A 122 -4.36 2.84 4.35
N ASP A 123 -5.08 2.30 3.37
CA ASP A 123 -6.56 2.30 3.34
C ASP A 123 -7.17 1.29 4.32
N ARG A 124 -6.48 0.19 4.59
CA ARG A 124 -7.13 -1.04 5.05
C ARG A 124 -7.27 -1.03 6.57
N PRO A 125 -8.50 -1.09 7.13
CA PRO A 125 -8.71 -0.93 8.59
C PRO A 125 -7.88 -1.89 9.46
N ALA A 126 -7.71 -3.15 9.04
CA ALA A 126 -6.90 -4.10 9.79
C ALA A 126 -5.40 -3.76 9.79
N VAL A 127 -4.89 -3.21 8.69
CA VAL A 127 -3.50 -2.78 8.53
C VAL A 127 -3.27 -1.46 9.26
N VAL A 128 -4.20 -0.51 9.14
CA VAL A 128 -4.22 0.74 9.91
C VAL A 128 -4.15 0.48 11.42
N ARG A 129 -4.98 -0.44 11.94
CA ARG A 129 -4.92 -0.84 13.36
C ARG A 129 -3.55 -1.42 13.72
N MET A 130 -2.96 -2.22 12.84
CA MET A 130 -1.64 -2.81 13.04
C MET A 130 -0.53 -1.74 13.11
N TRP A 131 -0.56 -0.73 12.25
CA TRP A 131 0.39 0.40 12.29
C TRP A 131 0.22 1.24 13.56
N ARG A 132 -1.03 1.58 13.92
CA ARG A 132 -1.32 2.34 15.14
C ARG A 132 -0.90 1.60 16.40
N ALA A 133 -1.06 0.27 16.45
CA ALA A 133 -0.60 -0.56 17.56
C ALA A 133 0.94 -0.55 17.73
N ARG A 134 1.70 -0.14 16.70
CA ARG A 134 3.14 0.08 16.75
C ARG A 134 3.53 1.52 17.10
N GLY A 135 2.56 2.37 17.43
CA GLY A 135 2.78 3.78 17.75
C GLY A 135 2.95 4.69 16.52
N LEU A 136 2.67 4.21 15.31
CA LEU A 136 2.81 5.01 14.09
C LEU A 136 1.55 5.85 13.82
N HIS A 137 1.76 7.07 13.32
CA HIS A 137 0.69 7.92 12.82
C HIS A 137 0.23 7.45 11.44
N VAL A 138 -1.08 7.35 11.23
CA VAL A 138 -1.64 6.80 9.99
C VAL A 138 -2.71 7.72 9.41
N VAL A 139 -2.50 8.16 8.18
CA VAL A 139 -3.50 8.77 7.30
C VAL A 139 -4.21 7.63 6.58
N GLN A 140 -5.53 7.52 6.74
CA GLN A 140 -6.33 6.49 6.10
C GLN A 140 -7.05 7.06 4.87
N PRO A 141 -6.57 6.81 3.64
CA PRO A 141 -7.16 7.33 2.42
C PRO A 141 -8.46 6.62 2.05
N THR A 142 -9.20 7.21 1.11
CA THR A 142 -10.32 6.57 0.41
C THR A 142 -9.99 6.41 -1.06
N ASP A 143 -10.22 5.22 -1.61
CA ASP A 143 -10.24 4.99 -3.05
C ASP A 143 -11.50 5.65 -3.65
N PRO A 144 -11.38 6.70 -4.48
CA PRO A 144 -12.52 7.43 -5.02
C PRO A 144 -13.37 6.60 -5.99
N GLY A 145 -12.81 5.53 -6.57
CA GLY A 145 -13.56 4.60 -7.41
C GLY A 145 -14.45 3.63 -6.61
N LEU A 146 -14.38 3.66 -5.27
CA LEU A 146 -15.10 2.75 -4.39
C LEU A 146 -15.98 3.50 -3.40
N ALA A 147 -17.14 2.93 -3.10
CA ALA A 147 -17.95 3.41 -1.99
C ALA A 147 -17.11 3.45 -0.71
N PRO A 148 -17.26 4.49 0.14
CA PRO A 148 -16.58 4.56 1.42
C PRO A 148 -16.78 3.26 2.20
N LEU A 149 -15.71 2.78 2.84
CA LEU A 149 -15.85 1.67 3.78
C LEU A 149 -16.86 2.13 4.85
N ARG A 150 -18.01 1.45 4.92
CA ARG A 150 -18.95 1.68 6.02
C ARG A 150 -18.16 1.44 7.30
N ALA A 151 -18.08 2.45 8.17
CA ALA A 151 -17.54 2.26 9.51
C ALA A 151 -18.29 1.07 10.10
N SER A 152 -17.60 -0.03 10.32
CA SER A 152 -18.18 -1.13 11.08
C SER A 152 -18.48 -0.53 12.45
N ALA A 153 -19.76 -0.41 12.78
CA ALA A 153 -20.18 -0.12 14.14
C ALA A 153 -19.44 -1.13 15.03
N THR A 154 -18.67 -0.58 15.96
CA THR A 154 -17.93 -1.31 17.00
C THR A 154 -18.81 -2.32 17.71
#